data_AF-A0A1F5P1Y5-F1
#
_entry.id   AF-A0A1F5P1Y5-F1
#
_cell.length_a   1.000
_cell.length_b   1.000
_cell.length_c   1.000
_cell.angle_alpha   90.00
_cell.angle_beta   90.00
_cell.angle_gamma   90.00
#
_symmetry.space_group_name_H-M   'P 1'
#
loop_
_entity.id
_entity.type
_entity.pdbx_description
1 polymer ?
#
loop_
_entity_poly.entity_id
_entity_poly.type
_entity_poly.pdbx_seq_one_letter_code
_entity_poly.pdbx_strand_id
1 'polypeptide(L)'
;MSFNQNAVTIISNDGAKAYRYAEAGVRDALEKITRVITYNSADPGYFLNISASVACVAGVDGCAKVQVANPIPLISPKIITVTGYSGSSRRKIQVDAVYNNIFDITNVFWMEIKNFPTISTAQATSVASTTATLNGFTNPNGVAVSAWFRYSATAIARCSDTFGTKKPDTDISVTTDLDNPSAFSTGITGLTASTTYYYCAIGQHSGGSKVYGQVFTFATSS
;
A
#
# COMPACT_ATOMS: atom_id res chain seq x y z
N MET A 1 -28.37 19.07 16.32
CA MET A 1 -28.39 18.07 15.23
C MET A 1 -27.62 16.86 15.73
N SER A 2 -28.31 15.79 16.10
CA SER A 2 -27.66 14.58 16.63
C SER A 2 -27.10 13.75 15.47
N PHE A 3 -25.83 13.35 15.60
CA PHE A 3 -25.22 12.40 14.67
C PHE A 3 -25.65 10.99 15.08
N ASN A 4 -26.50 10.36 14.25
CA ASN A 4 -26.73 8.92 14.31
C ASN A 4 -25.52 8.21 13.69
N GLN A 5 -24.67 7.61 14.52
CA GLN A 5 -23.68 6.66 14.05
C GLN A 5 -24.34 5.27 14.01
N ASN A 6 -24.65 4.80 12.81
CA ASN A 6 -25.02 3.40 12.60
C ASN A 6 -23.85 2.54 13.08
N ALA A 7 -24.06 1.83 14.19
CA ALA A 7 -23.16 0.81 14.69
C ALA A 7 -23.16 -0.36 13.70
N VAL A 8 -22.23 -0.33 12.75
CA VAL A 8 -21.87 -1.52 11.98
C VAL A 8 -21.11 -2.44 12.94
N THR A 9 -21.66 -3.61 13.18
CA THR A 9 -21.07 -4.71 13.99
C THR A 9 -19.63 -4.96 13.54
N ILE A 10 -18.67 -4.47 14.32
CA ILE A 10 -17.24 -4.56 14.00
C ILE A 10 -16.72 -5.93 14.46
N ILE A 11 -16.56 -6.87 13.52
CA ILE A 11 -15.47 -7.85 13.64
C ILE A 11 -14.20 -7.01 13.46
N SER A 12 -13.51 -6.67 14.55
CA SER A 12 -12.40 -5.70 14.51
C SER A 12 -11.16 -6.30 13.87
N ASN A 13 -11.15 -6.34 12.54
CA ASN A 13 -9.95 -6.50 11.76
C ASN A 13 -9.09 -5.24 11.95
N ASP A 14 -7.79 -5.42 12.19
CA ASP A 14 -6.83 -4.34 12.46
C ASP A 14 -6.86 -3.22 11.40
N GLY A 15 -7.23 -3.54 10.15
CA GLY A 15 -7.46 -2.52 9.11
C GLY A 15 -8.55 -1.50 9.46
N ALA A 16 -9.65 -1.94 10.06
CA ALA A 16 -10.74 -1.05 10.48
C ALA A 16 -10.34 -0.18 11.68
N LYS A 17 -9.60 -0.76 12.64
CA LYS A 17 -9.05 -0.02 13.79
C LYS A 17 -8.05 1.06 13.33
N ALA A 18 -7.11 0.70 12.47
CA ALA A 18 -6.14 1.63 11.90
C ALA A 18 -6.81 2.81 11.17
N TYR A 19 -7.92 2.56 10.47
CA TYR A 19 -8.71 3.64 9.86
C TYR A 19 -9.32 4.58 10.91
N ARG A 20 -9.94 4.04 11.97
CA ARG A 20 -10.50 4.84 13.07
C ARG A 20 -9.44 5.68 13.78
N TYR A 21 -8.24 5.12 13.96
CA TYR A 21 -7.13 5.87 14.54
C TYR A 21 -6.68 7.03 13.65
N ALA A 22 -6.63 6.81 12.33
CA ALA A 22 -6.36 7.89 11.38
C ALA A 22 -7.44 8.98 11.44
N GLU A 23 -8.73 8.62 11.52
CA GLU A 23 -9.82 9.58 11.69
C GLU A 23 -9.68 10.41 12.98
N ALA A 24 -9.28 9.79 14.09
CA ALA A 24 -9.04 10.48 15.35
C ALA A 24 -7.90 11.52 15.23
N GLY A 25 -6.80 11.15 14.58
CA GLY A 25 -5.70 12.08 14.31
C GLY A 25 -6.10 13.24 13.41
N VAL A 26 -6.98 13.01 12.42
CA VAL A 26 -7.52 14.09 11.59
C VAL A 26 -8.37 15.04 12.42
N ARG A 27 -9.23 14.53 13.31
CA ARG A 27 -10.07 15.37 14.19
C ARG A 27 -9.23 16.26 15.10
N ASP A 28 -8.17 15.70 15.69
CA ASP A 28 -7.21 16.48 16.50
C ASP A 28 -6.50 17.56 15.68
N ALA A 29 -6.05 17.25 14.45
CA ALA A 29 -5.46 18.25 13.57
C ALA A 29 -6.43 19.36 13.17
N LEU A 30 -7.68 19.02 12.84
CA LEU A 30 -8.73 19.97 12.53
C LEU A 30 -8.95 20.93 13.70
N GLU A 31 -8.99 20.42 14.93
CA GLU A 31 -9.09 21.27 16.13
C GLU A 31 -7.90 22.24 16.24
N LYS A 32 -6.67 21.77 16.04
CA LYS A 32 -5.47 22.63 16.09
C LYS A 32 -5.52 23.75 15.07
N ILE A 33 -5.92 23.47 13.83
CA ILE A 33 -5.96 24.49 12.77
C ILE A 33 -7.14 25.47 12.94
N THR A 34 -8.24 25.05 13.58
CA THR A 34 -9.33 25.99 13.96
C THR A 34 -8.92 26.94 15.07
N ARG A 35 -8.02 26.53 15.97
CA ARG A 35 -7.48 27.40 17.03
C ARG A 35 -6.39 28.32 16.50
N VAL A 36 -5.54 27.83 15.60
CA VAL A 36 -4.41 28.58 15.03
C VAL A 36 -4.33 28.25 13.54
N ILE A 37 -4.86 29.13 12.68
CA ILE A 37 -4.90 28.89 11.22
C ILE A 37 -3.52 28.69 10.59
N THR A 38 -2.50 29.35 11.14
CA THR A 38 -1.10 29.25 10.68
C THR A 38 -0.41 27.97 11.16
N TYR A 39 -1.08 27.14 11.95
CA TYR A 39 -0.52 25.90 12.47
C TYR A 39 -0.03 25.01 11.34
N ASN A 40 1.24 24.65 11.43
CA ASN A 40 1.88 23.57 10.70
C ASN A 40 2.58 22.70 11.75
N SER A 41 2.52 21.38 11.59
CA SER A 41 3.35 20.52 12.41
C SER A 41 4.80 20.57 11.93
N ALA A 42 5.76 20.38 12.83
CA ALA A 42 7.14 20.10 12.45
C ALA A 42 7.23 18.87 11.54
N ASP A 43 8.31 18.71 10.78
CA ASP A 43 8.64 17.45 10.09
C ASP A 43 9.31 16.51 11.12
N PRO A 44 8.88 15.24 11.30
CA PRO A 44 7.95 14.45 10.48
C PRO A 44 6.50 14.37 10.98
N GLY A 45 6.04 15.35 11.74
CA GLY A 45 4.71 15.45 12.30
C GLY A 45 4.69 15.29 13.82
N TYR A 46 3.51 15.02 14.38
CA TYR A 46 3.34 14.66 15.78
C TYR A 46 2.57 13.34 15.91
N PHE A 47 2.65 12.73 17.09
CA PHE A 47 1.94 11.48 17.39
C PHE A 47 0.74 11.74 18.26
N LEU A 48 -0.37 11.08 17.93
CA LEU A 48 -1.55 10.96 18.77
C LEU A 48 -1.60 9.52 19.29
N ASN A 49 -1.44 9.37 20.61
CA ASN A 49 -1.62 8.08 21.28
C ASN A 49 -3.10 7.93 21.65
N ILE A 50 -3.74 6.88 21.12
CA ILE A 50 -5.18 6.63 21.28
C ILE A 50 -5.40 5.49 22.28
N SER A 51 -4.51 4.50 22.28
CA SER A 51 -4.30 3.57 23.40
C SER A 51 -3.00 3.90 24.13
N ALA A 52 -2.74 3.24 25.27
CA ALA A 52 -1.51 3.35 26.05
C ALA A 52 -0.29 2.77 25.30
N SER A 53 0.07 3.40 24.20
CA SER A 53 1.12 2.97 23.28
C SER A 53 2.34 3.88 23.43
N VAL A 54 3.53 3.27 23.52
CA VAL A 54 4.81 3.98 23.76
C VAL A 54 5.46 4.52 22.49
N ALA A 55 4.99 4.11 21.31
CA ALA A 55 5.51 4.54 20.01
C ALA A 55 4.40 4.50 18.95
N CYS A 56 4.58 5.25 17.85
CA CYS A 56 3.65 5.20 16.73
C CYS A 56 4.28 4.72 15.42
N VAL A 57 4.40 3.41 15.32
CA VAL A 57 5.07 2.69 14.22
C VAL A 57 4.30 1.41 13.88
N ALA A 58 4.64 0.80 12.74
CA ALA A 58 4.08 -0.49 12.35
C ALA A 58 4.35 -1.56 13.43
N GLY A 59 3.37 -2.43 13.69
CA GLY A 59 3.42 -3.43 14.76
C GLY A 59 2.82 -2.94 16.09
N VAL A 60 2.58 -1.64 16.25
CA VAL A 60 1.96 -1.06 17.45
C VAL A 60 0.48 -0.75 17.20
N ASP A 61 -0.36 -1.07 18.18
CA ASP A 61 -1.79 -0.75 18.15
C ASP A 61 -2.10 0.63 18.74
N GLY A 62 -3.15 1.28 18.25
CA GLY A 62 -3.77 2.46 18.84
C GLY A 62 -2.95 3.73 18.85
N CYS A 63 -2.38 4.07 17.70
CA CYS A 63 -1.75 5.38 17.51
C CYS A 63 -2.02 5.96 16.11
N ALA A 64 -1.81 7.26 15.97
CA ALA A 64 -1.79 7.94 14.68
C ALA A 64 -0.62 8.93 14.56
N LYS A 65 0.05 8.94 13.40
CA LYS A 65 1.05 9.93 13.01
C LYS A 65 0.38 11.00 12.16
N VAL A 66 0.48 12.26 12.58
CA VAL A 66 -0.24 13.40 12.01
C VAL A 66 0.74 14.42 11.46
N GLN A 67 0.56 14.80 10.20
CA GLN A 67 1.27 15.90 9.54
C GLN A 67 0.25 16.95 9.10
N VAL A 68 0.49 18.20 9.45
CA VAL A 68 -0.28 19.36 9.00
C VAL A 68 0.66 20.30 8.26
N ALA A 69 0.38 20.58 7.00
CA ALA A 69 1.21 21.44 6.16
C ALA A 69 0.37 22.33 5.24
N ASN A 70 0.96 23.45 4.84
CA ASN A 70 0.49 24.25 3.72
C ASN A 70 1.08 23.68 2.42
N PRO A 71 0.31 23.55 1.32
CA PRO A 71 0.87 23.49 0.00
C PRO A 71 1.50 24.86 -0.28
N ILE A 72 2.83 24.90 -0.32
CA ILE A 72 3.60 26.15 -0.47
C ILE A 72 3.13 26.90 -1.73
N PRO A 73 2.84 28.22 -1.68
CA PRO A 73 2.83 29.15 -0.54
C PRO A 73 1.42 29.50 -0.01
N LEU A 74 0.41 28.69 -0.30
CA LEU A 74 -0.99 28.99 0.03
C LEU A 74 -1.35 28.53 1.44
N ILE A 75 -2.20 29.31 2.12
CA ILE A 75 -2.81 28.93 3.41
C ILE A 75 -4.03 28.01 3.26
N SER A 76 -4.52 27.85 2.03
CA SER A 76 -5.71 27.08 1.67
C SER A 76 -5.47 26.33 0.34
N PRO A 77 -5.80 25.03 0.26
CA PRO A 77 -6.24 24.18 1.36
C PRO A 77 -5.08 23.93 2.35
N LYS A 78 -5.40 23.75 3.64
CA LYS A 78 -4.49 23.14 4.60
C LYS A 78 -4.54 21.63 4.41
N ILE A 79 -3.39 21.02 4.12
CA ILE A 79 -3.26 19.58 3.91
C ILE A 79 -2.94 18.91 5.24
N ILE A 80 -3.86 18.08 5.70
CA ILE A 80 -3.71 17.21 6.87
C ILE A 80 -3.49 15.79 6.35
N THR A 81 -2.34 15.20 6.66
CA THR A 81 -2.03 13.81 6.33
C THR A 81 -1.88 13.01 7.61
N VAL A 82 -2.70 11.98 7.79
CA VAL A 82 -2.69 11.15 9.00
C VAL A 82 -2.52 9.69 8.64
N THR A 83 -1.66 9.00 9.38
CA THR A 83 -1.50 7.55 9.31
C THR A 83 -1.87 6.92 10.63
N GLY A 84 -2.89 6.06 10.67
CA GLY A 84 -3.26 5.26 11.84
C GLY A 84 -2.65 3.85 11.78
N TYR A 85 -2.28 3.33 12.97
CA TYR A 85 -1.61 2.03 13.12
C TYR A 85 -2.39 1.12 14.08
N SER A 86 -2.65 -0.11 13.64
CA SER A 86 -3.24 -1.18 14.45
C SER A 86 -2.55 -2.49 14.10
N GLY A 87 -1.76 -3.06 15.02
CA GLY A 87 -0.94 -4.24 14.70
C GLY A 87 -0.07 -4.00 13.46
N SER A 88 -0.16 -4.88 12.46
CA SER A 88 0.51 -4.73 11.16
C SER A 88 -0.27 -3.85 10.16
N SER A 89 -1.50 -3.45 10.48
CA SER A 89 -2.34 -2.65 9.60
C SER A 89 -2.01 -1.15 9.72
N ARG A 90 -1.86 -0.50 8.56
CA ARG A 90 -1.63 0.93 8.42
C ARG A 90 -2.65 1.52 7.46
N ARG A 91 -3.35 2.58 7.87
CA ARG A 91 -4.29 3.32 7.00
C ARG A 91 -3.94 4.79 6.98
N LYS A 92 -3.92 5.38 5.79
CA LYS A 92 -3.52 6.77 5.58
C LYS A 92 -4.71 7.57 5.04
N ILE A 93 -4.97 8.72 5.65
CA ILE A 93 -6.02 9.67 5.26
C ILE A 93 -5.35 10.98 4.93
N GLN A 94 -5.73 11.58 3.81
CA GLN A 94 -5.51 12.98 3.52
C GLN A 94 -6.82 13.74 3.70
N VAL A 95 -6.74 14.90 4.32
CA VAL A 95 -7.82 15.85 4.43
C VAL A 95 -7.35 17.22 3.96
N ASP A 96 -8.10 17.79 3.02
CA ASP A 96 -7.87 19.14 2.53
C ASP A 96 -8.91 20.06 3.18
N ALA A 97 -8.48 20.94 4.09
CA ALA A 97 -9.33 21.92 4.75
C ALA A 97 -9.25 23.27 4.01
N VAL A 98 -10.35 23.69 3.41
CA VAL A 98 -10.44 24.93 2.61
C VAL A 98 -11.00 26.06 3.46
N TYR A 99 -10.27 27.18 3.48
CA TYR A 99 -10.70 28.41 4.14
C TYR A 99 -11.41 29.37 3.20
N ASN A 100 -12.35 30.16 3.74
CA ASN A 100 -12.86 31.37 3.08
C ASN A 100 -11.91 32.56 3.29
N ASN A 101 -12.28 33.73 2.75
CA ASN A 101 -11.54 34.98 2.88
C ASN A 101 -11.53 35.58 4.31
N ILE A 102 -12.30 35.00 5.22
CA ILE A 102 -12.40 35.40 6.64
C ILE A 102 -11.79 34.30 7.54
N PHE A 103 -11.07 33.34 6.95
CA PHE A 103 -10.32 32.29 7.64
C PHE A 103 -11.15 31.21 8.35
N ASP A 104 -12.44 31.08 8.02
CA ASP A 104 -13.25 29.95 8.46
C ASP A 104 -13.06 28.75 7.53
N ILE A 105 -12.99 27.55 8.10
CA ILE A 105 -13.06 26.31 7.33
C ILE A 105 -14.46 26.18 6.73
N THR A 106 -14.55 26.19 5.41
CA THR A 106 -15.83 26.06 4.68
C THR A 106 -16.06 24.66 4.16
N ASN A 107 -14.99 23.98 3.76
CA ASN A 107 -15.05 22.64 3.22
C ASN A 107 -13.90 21.80 3.76
N VAL A 108 -14.19 20.52 3.99
CA VAL A 108 -13.21 19.53 4.41
C VAL A 108 -13.36 18.33 3.49
N PHE A 109 -12.40 18.13 2.59
CA PHE A 109 -12.41 17.02 1.65
C PHE A 109 -11.65 15.84 2.24
N TRP A 110 -12.35 14.73 2.48
CA TRP A 110 -11.77 13.52 3.05
C TRP A 110 -11.41 12.54 1.95
N MET A 111 -10.16 12.09 1.94
CA MET A 111 -9.70 11.05 1.04
C MET A 111 -8.89 10.03 1.82
N GLU A 112 -9.31 8.78 1.76
CA GLU A 112 -8.42 7.70 2.16
C GLU A 112 -7.36 7.51 1.07
N ILE A 113 -6.09 7.64 1.43
CA ILE A 113 -5.00 7.27 0.54
C ILE A 113 -4.92 5.74 0.59
N LYS A 114 -5.61 5.12 -0.36
CA LYS A 114 -5.47 3.69 -0.66
C LYS A 114 -4.09 3.50 -1.26
N ASN A 115 -3.13 3.13 -0.42
CA ASN A 115 -1.87 2.63 -0.93
C ASN A 115 -2.12 1.28 -1.59
N PHE A 116 -2.26 1.29 -2.91
CA PHE A 116 -2.37 0.06 -3.69
C PHE A 116 -0.96 -0.46 -3.93
N PRO A 117 -0.64 -1.71 -3.57
CA PRO A 117 0.66 -2.26 -3.93
C PRO A 117 0.76 -2.30 -5.46
N THR A 118 1.93 -2.08 -6.00
CA THR A 118 2.19 -2.35 -7.42
C THR A 118 3.15 -3.51 -7.55
N ILE A 119 3.05 -4.24 -8.66
CA ILE A 119 3.99 -5.30 -8.97
C ILE A 119 4.48 -5.14 -10.40
N SER A 120 5.77 -5.34 -10.61
CA SER A 120 6.39 -5.34 -11.93
C SER A 120 7.09 -6.67 -12.17
N THR A 121 7.03 -7.10 -13.42
CA THR A 121 7.80 -8.25 -13.91
C THR A 121 9.09 -7.70 -14.48
N ALA A 122 10.20 -8.39 -14.21
CA ALA A 122 11.52 -8.06 -14.74
C ALA A 122 12.06 -9.21 -15.57
N GLN A 123 13.06 -8.95 -16.41
CA GLN A 123 13.64 -9.92 -17.32
C GLN A 123 14.15 -11.18 -16.58
N ALA A 124 13.91 -12.34 -17.17
CA ALA A 124 14.38 -13.60 -16.64
C ALA A 124 15.91 -13.70 -16.78
N THR A 125 16.55 -14.28 -15.78
CA THR A 125 18.01 -14.49 -15.72
C THR A 125 18.31 -15.98 -15.62
N SER A 126 19.58 -16.37 -15.73
CA SER A 126 20.03 -17.77 -15.63
C SER A 126 19.23 -18.72 -16.53
N VAL A 127 18.89 -18.26 -17.73
CA VAL A 127 18.09 -19.02 -18.71
C VAL A 127 18.98 -20.10 -19.34
N ALA A 128 18.64 -21.36 -19.09
CA ALA A 128 19.28 -22.54 -19.68
C ALA A 128 18.25 -23.34 -20.51
N SER A 129 18.64 -24.53 -20.97
CA SER A 129 17.76 -25.38 -21.79
C SER A 129 16.55 -25.92 -21.02
N THR A 130 16.66 -26.10 -19.70
CA THR A 130 15.61 -26.67 -18.85
C THR A 130 15.28 -25.84 -17.61
N THR A 131 15.92 -24.69 -17.41
CA THR A 131 15.77 -23.84 -16.23
C THR A 131 15.77 -22.35 -16.58
N ALA A 132 15.19 -21.54 -15.70
CA ALA A 132 15.31 -20.08 -15.72
C ALA A 132 15.03 -19.51 -14.33
N THR A 133 15.44 -18.26 -14.09
CA THR A 133 15.06 -17.50 -12.90
C THR A 133 14.14 -16.36 -13.31
N LEU A 134 12.91 -16.36 -12.79
CA LEU A 134 11.94 -15.28 -13.00
C LEU A 134 12.17 -14.19 -11.95
N ASN A 135 12.19 -12.93 -12.37
CA ASN A 135 12.48 -11.78 -11.53
C ASN A 135 11.30 -10.81 -11.51
N GLY A 136 11.11 -10.11 -10.39
CA GLY A 136 10.07 -9.11 -10.24
C GLY A 136 10.36 -8.15 -9.10
N PHE A 137 9.59 -7.07 -9.05
CA PHE A 137 9.63 -6.11 -7.96
C PHE A 137 8.23 -5.87 -7.42
N THR A 138 8.12 -5.80 -6.10
CA THR A 138 6.94 -5.29 -5.42
C THR A 138 7.22 -3.87 -4.98
N ASN A 139 6.24 -2.98 -5.13
CA ASN A 139 6.18 -1.76 -4.34
C ASN A 139 4.99 -1.91 -3.38
N PRO A 140 5.24 -2.31 -2.12
CA PRO A 140 4.17 -2.64 -1.19
C PRO A 140 3.31 -1.42 -0.79
N ASN A 141 3.85 -0.20 -0.95
CA ASN A 141 3.21 1.05 -0.54
C ASN A 141 2.63 0.93 0.90
N GLY A 142 3.37 0.43 1.87
CA GLY A 142 2.93 0.37 3.27
C GLY A 142 1.95 -0.76 3.60
N VAL A 143 1.68 -1.70 2.68
CA VAL A 143 0.85 -2.89 2.93
C VAL A 143 1.63 -4.15 2.53
N ALA A 144 1.62 -5.18 3.38
CA ALA A 144 2.25 -6.45 3.06
C ALA A 144 1.67 -7.09 1.79
N VAL A 145 2.55 -7.68 0.96
CA VAL A 145 2.18 -8.29 -0.32
C VAL A 145 2.68 -9.72 -0.37
N SER A 146 1.78 -10.64 -0.72
CA SER A 146 2.13 -11.99 -1.19
C SER A 146 2.35 -11.93 -2.70
N ALA A 147 3.48 -12.43 -3.18
CA ALA A 147 3.90 -12.36 -4.57
C ALA A 147 4.22 -13.75 -5.14
N TRP A 148 3.90 -13.95 -6.42
CA TRP A 148 4.22 -15.16 -7.18
C TRP A 148 4.33 -14.83 -8.66
N PHE A 149 4.70 -15.83 -9.46
CA PHE A 149 4.73 -15.78 -10.91
C PHE A 149 3.79 -16.82 -11.50
N ARG A 150 3.33 -16.55 -12.71
CA ARG A 150 2.82 -17.58 -13.61
C ARG A 150 3.61 -17.58 -14.90
N TYR A 151 3.83 -18.78 -15.46
CA TYR A 151 4.54 -18.95 -16.73
C TYR A 151 3.91 -20.05 -17.59
N SER A 152 4.01 -19.92 -18.91
CA SER A 152 3.52 -20.90 -19.89
C SER A 152 4.32 -20.83 -21.18
N ALA A 153 4.40 -21.95 -21.92
CA ALA A 153 4.89 -21.95 -23.30
C ALA A 153 3.83 -21.44 -24.31
N THR A 154 2.58 -21.28 -23.87
CA THR A 154 1.50 -20.71 -24.69
C THR A 154 1.54 -19.20 -24.63
N ALA A 155 1.46 -18.54 -25.79
CA ALA A 155 1.42 -17.09 -25.89
C ALA A 155 0.23 -16.51 -25.12
N ILE A 156 0.46 -15.45 -24.36
CA ILE A 156 -0.57 -14.72 -23.62
C ILE A 156 -0.48 -13.23 -23.93
N ALA A 157 -1.64 -12.58 -24.10
CA ALA A 157 -1.71 -11.15 -24.34
C ALA A 157 -1.68 -10.31 -23.06
N ARG A 158 -2.18 -10.87 -21.95
CA ARG A 158 -2.27 -10.20 -20.65
C ARG A 158 -2.02 -11.19 -19.52
N CYS A 159 -1.41 -10.68 -18.45
CA CYS A 159 -1.21 -11.44 -17.23
C CYS A 159 -2.56 -11.76 -16.57
N SER A 160 -2.70 -12.98 -16.06
CA SER A 160 -3.86 -13.42 -15.27
C SER A 160 -3.43 -14.47 -14.26
N ASP A 161 -4.24 -14.71 -13.23
CA ASP A 161 -3.91 -15.71 -12.21
C ASP A 161 -4.50 -17.11 -12.51
N THR A 162 -4.68 -17.44 -13.79
CA THR A 162 -5.25 -18.73 -14.21
C THR A 162 -4.46 -19.43 -15.31
N PHE A 163 -3.54 -18.74 -15.99
CA PHE A 163 -2.76 -19.35 -17.07
C PHE A 163 -1.55 -20.13 -16.53
N GLY A 164 -1.12 -21.14 -17.29
CA GLY A 164 0.17 -21.79 -17.08
C GLY A 164 0.38 -22.33 -15.67
N THR A 165 1.64 -22.36 -15.27
CA THR A 165 2.09 -22.89 -13.99
C THR A 165 2.42 -21.75 -13.05
N LYS A 166 1.91 -21.83 -11.82
CA LYS A 166 2.25 -20.91 -10.73
C LYS A 166 3.60 -21.32 -10.10
N LYS A 167 4.50 -20.36 -9.86
CA LYS A 167 5.69 -20.54 -9.04
C LYS A 167 6.04 -19.31 -8.20
N PRO A 168 6.59 -19.46 -6.99
CA PRO A 168 6.73 -20.73 -6.26
C PRO A 168 5.36 -21.30 -5.83
N ASP A 169 5.34 -22.55 -5.34
CA ASP A 169 4.08 -23.19 -4.93
C ASP A 169 3.46 -22.46 -3.72
N THR A 170 4.31 -22.06 -2.78
CA THR A 170 3.99 -21.14 -1.68
C THR A 170 4.34 -19.71 -2.06
N ASP A 171 3.45 -18.75 -1.79
CA ASP A 171 3.67 -17.35 -2.14
C ASP A 171 4.84 -16.73 -1.37
N ILE A 172 5.57 -15.84 -2.02
CA ILE A 172 6.65 -15.07 -1.41
C ILE A 172 6.01 -13.92 -0.62
N SER A 173 6.23 -13.90 0.69
CA SER A 173 5.71 -12.82 1.55
C SER A 173 6.71 -11.66 1.62
N VAL A 174 6.25 -10.46 1.27
CA VAL A 174 7.01 -9.21 1.38
C VAL A 174 6.46 -8.40 2.54
N THR A 175 7.18 -8.38 3.67
CA THR A 175 6.67 -7.85 4.96
C THR A 175 7.60 -6.89 5.70
N THR A 176 8.88 -6.78 5.31
CA THR A 176 9.92 -6.12 6.13
C THR A 176 10.28 -4.69 5.69
N ASP A 177 10.11 -4.35 4.41
CA ASP A 177 10.29 -2.99 3.88
C ASP A 177 9.08 -2.62 3.03
N LEU A 178 8.05 -2.12 3.70
CA LEU A 178 6.78 -1.80 3.04
C LEU A 178 6.81 -0.43 2.35
N ASP A 179 7.74 0.45 2.71
CA ASP A 179 7.79 1.82 2.19
C ASP A 179 8.69 1.93 0.94
N ASN A 180 9.52 0.91 0.63
CA ASN A 180 10.38 0.89 -0.55
C ASN A 180 10.13 -0.30 -1.48
N PRO A 181 10.49 -0.20 -2.77
CA PRO A 181 10.43 -1.33 -3.68
C PRO A 181 11.32 -2.50 -3.22
N SER A 182 10.75 -3.69 -3.16
CA SER A 182 11.43 -4.93 -2.78
C SER A 182 11.49 -5.90 -3.96
N ALA A 183 12.69 -6.35 -4.31
CA ALA A 183 12.91 -7.35 -5.35
C ALA A 183 12.56 -8.76 -4.87
N PHE A 184 12.07 -9.61 -5.77
CA PHE A 184 11.84 -11.02 -5.51
C PHE A 184 12.07 -11.86 -6.77
N SER A 185 12.41 -13.13 -6.59
CA SER A 185 12.73 -14.04 -7.69
C SER A 185 12.35 -15.48 -7.38
N THR A 186 12.11 -16.28 -8.41
CA THR A 186 11.91 -17.72 -8.28
C THR A 186 12.60 -18.49 -9.40
N GLY A 187 13.28 -19.57 -9.05
CA GLY A 187 13.84 -20.51 -10.01
C GLY A 187 12.75 -21.46 -10.52
N ILE A 188 12.73 -21.69 -11.83
CA ILE A 188 11.85 -22.66 -12.48
C ILE A 188 12.69 -23.72 -13.20
N THR A 189 12.18 -24.95 -13.22
CA THR A 189 12.85 -26.13 -13.79
C THR A 189 11.86 -26.95 -14.63
N GLY A 190 12.37 -27.95 -15.36
CA GLY A 190 11.54 -28.81 -16.20
C GLY A 190 11.05 -28.14 -17.48
N LEU A 191 11.79 -27.13 -17.96
CA LEU A 191 11.49 -26.46 -19.22
C LEU A 191 11.95 -27.31 -20.41
N THR A 192 11.30 -27.11 -21.56
CA THR A 192 11.70 -27.72 -22.82
C THR A 192 12.72 -26.81 -23.51
N ALA A 193 13.78 -27.39 -24.08
CA ALA A 193 14.80 -26.67 -24.84
C ALA A 193 14.20 -25.99 -26.08
N SER A 194 14.87 -24.95 -26.60
CA SER A 194 14.44 -24.19 -27.79
C SER A 194 12.97 -23.74 -27.76
N THR A 195 12.44 -23.39 -26.58
CA THR A 195 11.03 -23.03 -26.36
C THR A 195 10.92 -21.63 -25.79
N THR A 196 10.00 -20.84 -26.35
CA THR A 196 9.66 -19.51 -25.80
C THR A 196 8.64 -19.65 -24.69
N TYR A 197 8.94 -19.09 -23.54
CA TYR A 197 8.05 -19.01 -22.39
C TYR A 197 7.61 -17.58 -22.13
N TYR A 198 6.35 -17.43 -21.74
CA TYR A 198 5.70 -16.19 -21.35
C TYR A 198 5.45 -16.24 -19.86
N TYR A 199 5.73 -15.17 -19.14
CA TYR A 199 5.53 -15.11 -17.70
C TYR A 199 5.17 -13.71 -17.22
N CYS A 200 4.59 -13.65 -16.04
CA CYS A 200 4.36 -12.40 -15.33
C CYS A 200 4.34 -12.62 -13.81
N ALA A 201 4.69 -11.57 -13.09
CA ALA A 201 4.55 -11.43 -11.65
C ALA A 201 3.11 -11.05 -11.27
N ILE A 202 2.64 -11.59 -10.16
CA ILE A 202 1.32 -11.35 -9.57
C ILE A 202 1.51 -11.09 -8.08
N GLY A 203 0.80 -10.09 -7.56
CA GLY A 203 0.84 -9.72 -6.15
C GLY A 203 -0.57 -9.63 -5.57
N GLN A 204 -0.70 -9.88 -4.29
CA GLN A 204 -1.94 -9.70 -3.55
C GLN A 204 -1.65 -9.30 -2.12
N HIS A 205 -2.36 -8.29 -1.61
CA HIS A 205 -2.39 -8.01 -0.18
C HIS A 205 -3.58 -8.72 0.47
N SER A 206 -3.51 -8.96 1.78
CA SER A 206 -4.54 -9.72 2.51
C SER A 206 -5.95 -9.16 2.31
N GLY A 207 -6.86 -9.99 1.81
CA GLY A 207 -8.26 -9.63 1.52
C GLY A 207 -8.47 -8.68 0.33
N GLY A 208 -7.40 -8.34 -0.39
CA GLY A 208 -7.41 -7.39 -1.50
C GLY A 208 -7.50 -8.02 -2.88
N SER A 209 -7.73 -7.18 -3.89
CA SER A 209 -7.62 -7.57 -5.30
C SER A 209 -6.17 -7.85 -5.70
N LYS A 210 -6.00 -8.75 -6.67
CA LYS A 210 -4.69 -9.06 -7.26
C LYS A 210 -4.21 -7.89 -8.12
N VAL A 211 -2.90 -7.71 -8.12
CA VAL A 211 -2.17 -6.79 -9.00
C VAL A 211 -1.30 -7.61 -9.93
N TYR A 212 -1.16 -7.12 -11.17
CA TYR A 212 -0.55 -7.86 -12.25
C TYR A 212 0.59 -7.05 -12.86
N GLY A 213 1.73 -7.70 -13.03
CA GLY A 213 2.85 -7.16 -13.78
C GLY A 213 2.65 -7.29 -15.28
N GLN A 214 3.60 -6.74 -16.03
CA GLN A 214 3.67 -6.89 -17.47
C GLN A 214 4.03 -8.32 -17.86
N VAL A 215 3.57 -8.76 -19.04
CA VAL A 215 4.02 -10.05 -19.59
C VAL A 215 5.43 -9.87 -20.15
N PHE A 216 6.35 -10.73 -19.74
CA PHE A 216 7.69 -10.86 -20.30
C PHE A 216 7.85 -12.23 -20.95
N THR A 217 8.87 -12.34 -21.80
CA THR A 217 9.23 -13.59 -22.47
C THR A 217 10.71 -13.90 -22.33
N PHE A 218 11.04 -15.17 -22.36
CA PHE A 218 12.41 -15.66 -22.55
C PHE A 218 12.39 -16.93 -23.42
N ALA A 219 13.51 -17.26 -24.06
CA ALA A 219 13.67 -18.49 -24.82
C ALA A 219 14.74 -19.36 -24.17
N THR A 220 14.43 -20.65 -23.97
CA THR A 220 15.41 -21.63 -23.49
C THR A 220 16.46 -21.90 -24.56
N SER A 221 17.69 -22.20 -24.13
CA SER A 221 18.76 -22.59 -25.06
C SER A 221 18.47 -23.95 -25.70
N SER A 222 19.13 -24.22 -26.83
CA SER A 222 19.16 -25.54 -27.48
C SER A 222 19.86 -26.58 -26.61
#